data_AF-A0A0D6DY88-F1
#
_entry.id   AF-A0A0D6DY88-F1
#
_cell.length_a   1.000
_cell.length_b   1.000
_cell.length_c   1.000
_cell.angle_alpha   90.00
_cell.angle_beta   90.00
_cell.angle_gamma   90.00
#
_symmetry.space_group_name_H-M   'P 1'
#
loop_
_entity.id
_entity.type
_entity.pdbx_description
1 polymer ?
#
loop_
_entity_poly.entity_id
_entity_poly.type
_entity_poly.pdbx_seq_one_letter_code
_entity_poly.pdbx_strand_id
1 'polypeptide(L)' 'MKTNTIDVLLPTHGVQAGSQAQFNHATHKWTVWTKQGLERSYNDVVAFARFMTKG' A
#
# COMPACT_ATOMS: atom_id res chain seq x y z
N MET A 1 -7.86 -4.26 -20.58
CA MET A 1 -7.38 -2.94 -20.11
C MET A 1 -6.13 -3.16 -19.29
N LYS A 2 -5.01 -2.51 -19.64
CA LYS A 2 -3.76 -2.59 -18.87
C LYS A 2 -3.90 -1.60 -17.70
N THR A 3 -4.05 -2.10 -16.49
CA THR A 3 -4.09 -1.25 -15.30
C THR A 3 -2.68 -0.75 -15.04
N ASN A 4 -2.46 0.57 -15.10
CA ASN A 4 -1.18 1.19 -14.77
C ASN A 4 -1.02 1.21 -13.24
N THR A 5 -0.68 0.05 -12.68
CA THR A 5 -0.35 -0.11 -11.27
C THR A 5 1.15 -0.05 -11.08
N ILE A 6 1.59 0.74 -10.10
CA ILE A 6 2.99 0.71 -9.65
C ILE A 6 3.02 -0.14 -8.37
N ASP A 7 3.78 -1.22 -8.42
CA ASP A 7 4.07 -2.03 -7.24
C ASP A 7 5.24 -1.38 -6.50
N VAL A 8 4.97 -0.92 -5.29
CA VAL A 8 5.93 -0.24 -4.44
C VAL A 8 6.31 -1.18 -3.31
N LEU A 9 7.52 -1.74 -3.40
CA LEU A 9 8.17 -2.46 -2.30
C LEU A 9 8.77 -1.43 -1.35
N LEU A 10 7.96 -0.90 -0.43
CA LEU A 10 8.49 -0.07 0.65
C LEU A 10 9.20 -1.00 1.66
N PRO A 11 10.45 -0.70 2.09
CA PRO A 11 11.03 -1.37 3.24
C PRO A 11 10.18 -1.02 4.46
N THR A 12 9.34 -1.96 4.87
CA THR A 12 8.47 -1.81 6.02
C THR A 12 9.16 -2.29 7.29
N HIS A 13 8.98 -1.55 8.37
CA HIS A 13 9.51 -1.85 9.70
C HIS A 13 8.35 -2.13 10.67
N GLY A 14 8.63 -2.76 11.82
CA GLY A 14 7.62 -3.02 12.85
C GLY A 14 6.50 -3.96 12.39
N VAL A 15 5.25 -3.68 12.77
CA VAL A 15 4.09 -4.55 12.47
C VAL A 15 3.78 -4.68 10.97
N GLN A 16 4.31 -3.80 10.13
CA GLN A 16 4.10 -3.80 8.67
C GLN A 16 5.20 -4.52 7.89
N ALA A 17 6.21 -5.10 8.57
CA ALA A 17 7.33 -5.78 7.93
C ALA A 17 6.87 -6.89 6.97
N GLY A 18 7.22 -6.75 5.69
CA GLY A 18 6.84 -7.67 4.62
C GLY A 18 5.50 -7.36 3.93
N SER A 19 4.82 -6.27 4.30
CA SER A 19 3.69 -5.73 3.54
C SER A 19 4.14 -5.13 2.19
N GLN A 20 3.30 -5.27 1.17
CA GLN A 20 3.47 -4.67 -0.15
C GLN A 20 2.41 -3.59 -0.36
N ALA A 21 2.77 -2.50 -1.03
CA ALA A 21 1.83 -1.46 -1.40
C ALA A 21 1.71 -1.34 -2.92
N GLN A 22 0.50 -1.14 -3.41
CA GLN A 22 0.23 -0.87 -4.82
C GLN A 22 -0.51 0.45 -4.95
N PHE A 23 -0.05 1.29 -5.88
CA PHE A 23 -0.75 2.52 -6.24
C PHE A 23 -1.45 2.36 -7.60
N ASN A 24 -2.76 2.61 -7.62
CA ASN A 24 -3.58 2.62 -8.82
C ASN A 24 -3.80 4.05 -9.29
N HIS A 25 -3.19 4.41 -10.42
CA HIS A 25 -3.24 5.76 -11.00
C HIS A 25 -4.62 6.16 -11.51
N ALA A 26 -5.46 5.20 -11.91
CA ALA A 26 -6.80 5.52 -12.45
C ALA A 26 -7.78 5.94 -11.35
N THR A 27 -7.58 5.42 -10.13
CA THR A 27 -8.48 5.65 -8.99
C THR A 27 -7.85 6.47 -7.88
N HIS A 28 -6.55 6.79 -8.00
CA HIS A 28 -5.74 7.46 -6.97
C HIS A 28 -5.80 6.71 -5.63
N LYS A 29 -5.78 5.37 -5.68
CA LYS A 29 -5.88 4.50 -4.51
C LYS A 29 -4.56 3.80 -4.20
N TRP A 30 -4.22 3.79 -2.92
CA TRP A 30 -3.19 2.96 -2.34
C TRP A 30 -3.82 1.71 -1.75
N THR A 31 -3.25 0.55 -2.03
CA THR A 31 -3.70 -0.75 -1.52
C THR A 31 -2.53 -1.44 -0.85
N VAL A 32 -2.71 -1.87 0.40
CA VAL A 32 -1.69 -2.59 1.17
C VAL A 32 -2.06 -4.05 1.29
N TRP A 33 -1.10 -4.91 0.98
CA TRP A 33 -1.18 -6.36 1.02
C TRP A 33 -0.19 -6.91 2.04
N THR A 34 -0.66 -7.74 2.97
CA THR A 34 0.19 -8.52 3.86
C THR A 34 0.31 -9.96 3.35
N LYS A 35 1.11 -10.76 4.05
CA LYS A 35 1.16 -12.22 3.85
C LYS A 35 -0.20 -12.90 4.06
N GLN A 36 -1.16 -12.25 4.72
CA GLN A 36 -2.52 -12.77 4.93
C GLN A 36 -3.52 -12.29 3.87
N GLY A 37 -3.12 -11.42 2.94
CA GLY A 37 -3.97 -10.89 1.87
C GLY A 37 -4.16 -9.38 1.94
N LEU A 38 -5.30 -8.89 1.43
CA LEU A 38 -5.63 -7.47 1.42
C LEU A 38 -5.84 -6.97 2.85
N GLU A 39 -5.02 -6.04 3.31
CA GLU A 39 -5.19 -5.46 4.64
C GLU A 39 -6.07 -4.21 4.60
N ARG A 40 -5.77 -3.27 3.67
CA ARG A 40 -6.50 -2.00 3.59
C ARG A 40 -6.27 -1.24 2.29
N SER A 41 -7.21 -0.35 1.95
CA SER A 41 -7.05 0.65 0.89
C SER A 41 -7.23 2.08 1.41
N TYR A 42 -6.53 3.02 0.78
CA TYR A 42 -6.55 4.44 1.09
C TYR A 42 -6.72 5.27 -0.18
N ASN A 43 -7.53 6.33 -0.11
CA ASN A 43 -7.66 7.31 -1.19
C ASN A 43 -6.75 8.54 -0.99
N ASP A 44 -5.98 8.55 0.11
CA ASP A 44 -5.13 9.67 0.51
C ASP A 44 -3.73 9.16 0.84
N VAL A 45 -2.71 9.79 0.26
CA VAL A 45 -1.31 9.39 0.41
C VAL A 45 -0.80 9.62 1.82
N VAL A 46 -1.32 10.63 2.53
CA VAL A 46 -0.91 10.93 3.91
C VAL A 46 -1.43 9.86 4.86
N ALA A 47 -2.68 9.42 4.70
CA ALA A 47 -3.26 8.32 5.46
C ALA A 47 -2.52 7.00 5.20
N PHE A 48 -2.21 6.70 3.94
CA PHE A 48 -1.37 5.56 3.57
C PHE A 48 0.01 5.62 4.23
N ALA A 49 0.72 6.73 4.09
CA ALA A 49 2.06 6.90 4.65
C ALA A 49 2.04 6.74 6.17
N ARG A 50 1.08 7.38 6.87
CA ARG A 50 0.92 7.24 8.33
C ARG A 50 0.72 5.80 8.76
N PHE A 51 -0.08 5.03 8.02
CA PHE A 51 -0.28 3.61 8.31
C PHE A 51 1.01 2.81 8.16
N MET A 52 1.74 3.03 7.06
CA MET A 52 3.00 2.32 6.79
C MET A 52 4.12 2.69 7.78
N THR A 53 4.10 3.91 8.32
CA THR A 53 5.12 4.39 9.27
C THR A 53 4.79 4.12 10.74
N LYS A 54 3.54 3.84 11.09
CA LYS A 54 3.12 3.55 12.49
C LYS A 54 3.40 2.09 12.91
N GLY A 55 4.40 1.47 12.29
CA GLY A 55 4.92 0.15 12.64
C GLY A 55 5.49 0.08 14.05
#